data_AF-A0A961ZK52-F1
#
_entry.id   AF-A0A961ZK52-F1
#
_cell.length_a   1.000
_cell.length_b   1.000
_cell.length_c   1.000
_cell.angle_alpha   90.00
_cell.angle_beta   90.00
_cell.angle_gamma   90.00
#
_symmetry.space_group_name_H-M   'P 1'
#
loop_
_entity.id
_entity.type
_entity.pdbx_description
1 polymer ?
#
loop_
_entity_poly.entity_id
_entity_poly.type
_entity_poly.pdbx_seq_one_letter_code
_entity_poly.pdbx_strand_id
1 'polypeptide(L)'
;MTIMRDLDPLEATARAAAPVQILLQFFVFMSVIGFVAVAVFGSTSGIEGKLQELADKGAPVTPRSVESPEFVSAMVLVSAINLIVGYLIALRMASRKYWASIVVLLFGFILLVEIGLRLGAVRRVMADPGYIVVAALSSLPLLLLAVNTIAGSWRIFRLERNERHLVAPLNFGLLSHRSLLQMMGRPAAASFSRGWRNAAANISFGISSFFFLTMFGAIAFLPGNSPAALRFAGQFCRDNAASFSVPVECPDSPLHWAVTFFAFVLFVISLHAFLGNVFRAAARRLVRTSLWELIDVDHRQPVLFLRPFSSDKDLLKPADIPLLARLVRLTPRNPLRIERSNLDTLMVEEGSFHGPVAGLSDDPAAVMRWGVAKGVVDQEPSPSWTSSPRLNRLDVGPEADRWKNIIRNLAADACAIVLVPAATDGMHWELDLVAERTLMEKTLFLFEPPGAEQRGEQRVSGRPALELVVSHLRRSAENAELDTHLAALLEAARTLEQREPKAVAIGLFRHNDGHWRMGVSSTQSDLAYVLMLRWYLRETLGQKPRTVVRSRRHAAA
;
A
#
# COMPACT_ATOMS: atom_id res chain seq x y z
N MET A 1 -35.42 -4.67 -0.29
CA MET A 1 -34.68 -5.56 0.63
C MET A 1 -33.33 -4.93 0.94
N THR A 2 -32.90 -4.92 2.20
CA THR A 2 -31.59 -4.37 2.59
C THR A 2 -30.55 -5.48 2.62
N ILE A 3 -29.43 -5.30 1.92
CA ILE A 3 -28.31 -6.25 1.93
C ILE A 3 -27.29 -5.74 2.96
N MET A 4 -27.23 -6.43 4.09
CA MET A 4 -26.22 -6.18 5.11
C MET A 4 -25.03 -7.09 4.88
N ARG A 5 -23.82 -6.54 4.95
CA ARG A 5 -22.57 -7.27 4.81
C ARG A 5 -21.68 -7.05 6.01
N ASP A 6 -21.34 -8.16 6.66
CA ASP A 6 -20.28 -8.19 7.66
C ASP A 6 -18.91 -8.14 6.98
N LEU A 7 -18.11 -7.13 7.31
CA LEU A 7 -16.78 -6.91 6.77
C LEU A 7 -15.68 -7.57 7.63
N ASP A 8 -15.97 -8.04 8.84
CA ASP A 8 -14.97 -8.61 9.75
C ASP A 8 -14.26 -9.86 9.18
N PRO A 9 -14.97 -10.82 8.52
CA PRO A 9 -14.31 -11.94 7.86
C PRO A 9 -13.38 -11.51 6.72
N LEU A 10 -13.78 -10.48 5.97
CA LEU A 10 -12.97 -9.91 4.89
C LEU A 10 -11.76 -9.19 5.45
N GLU A 11 -11.92 -8.47 6.56
CA GLU A 11 -10.82 -7.79 7.24
C GLU A 11 -9.82 -8.81 7.80
N ALA A 12 -10.29 -9.85 8.49
CA ALA A 12 -9.44 -10.93 9.01
C ALA A 12 -8.66 -11.62 7.88
N THR A 13 -9.30 -11.80 6.73
CA THR A 13 -8.65 -12.37 5.54
C THR A 13 -7.65 -11.40 4.93
N ALA A 14 -7.98 -10.12 4.79
CA ALA A 14 -7.07 -9.10 4.27
C ALA A 14 -5.84 -8.90 5.18
N ARG A 15 -6.01 -8.96 6.51
CA ARG A 15 -4.91 -8.96 7.47
C ARG A 15 -3.99 -10.15 7.28
N ALA A 16 -4.55 -11.34 7.10
CA ALA A 16 -3.78 -12.55 6.84
C ALA A 16 -3.13 -12.57 5.44
N ALA A 17 -3.69 -11.85 4.47
CA ALA A 17 -3.16 -11.69 3.12
C ALA A 17 -1.97 -10.71 3.05
N ALA A 18 -1.81 -9.84 4.05
CA ALA A 18 -0.79 -8.78 4.03
C ALA A 18 0.65 -9.31 3.84
N PRO A 19 1.09 -10.40 4.49
CA PRO A 19 2.43 -10.98 4.26
C PRO A 19 2.63 -11.45 2.81
N VAL A 20 1.59 -12.02 2.19
CA VAL A 20 1.64 -12.49 0.79
C VAL A 20 1.94 -11.33 -0.15
N GLN A 21 1.29 -10.18 0.07
CA GLN A 21 1.53 -8.98 -0.74
C GLN A 21 2.94 -8.44 -0.59
N ILE A 22 3.49 -8.44 0.64
CA ILE A 22 4.86 -7.99 0.89
C ILE A 22 5.84 -8.91 0.18
N LEU A 23 5.65 -10.22 0.31
CA LEU A 23 6.51 -11.21 -0.30
C LEU A 23 6.48 -11.08 -1.82
N LEU A 24 5.31 -10.89 -2.42
CA LEU A 24 5.18 -10.67 -3.86
C LEU A 24 5.93 -9.41 -4.32
N GLN A 25 5.82 -8.31 -3.56
CA GLN A 25 6.53 -7.06 -3.85
C GLN A 25 8.04 -7.24 -3.74
N PHE A 26 8.52 -7.74 -2.59
CA PHE A 26 9.93 -8.06 -2.36
C PHE A 26 10.48 -8.88 -3.51
N PHE A 27 9.73 -9.88 -3.94
CA PHE A 27 10.13 -10.80 -4.97
C PHE A 27 10.23 -10.14 -6.36
N VAL A 28 9.22 -9.37 -6.78
CA VAL A 28 9.26 -8.61 -8.04
C VAL A 28 10.50 -7.70 -8.09
N PHE A 29 10.84 -7.06 -6.96
CA PHE A 29 12.03 -6.22 -6.88
C PHE A 29 13.34 -7.00 -6.87
N MET A 30 13.43 -8.08 -6.09
CA MET A 30 14.61 -8.92 -6.07
C MET A 30 14.87 -9.49 -7.46
N SER A 31 13.83 -9.86 -8.22
CA SER A 31 13.96 -10.33 -9.61
C SER A 31 14.68 -9.32 -10.50
N VAL A 32 14.35 -8.04 -10.35
CA VAL A 32 15.02 -6.96 -11.07
C VAL A 32 16.46 -6.79 -10.61
N ILE A 33 16.75 -6.82 -9.30
CA ILE A 33 18.15 -6.74 -8.83
C ILE A 33 18.94 -7.97 -9.23
N GLY A 34 18.43 -9.17 -9.03
CA GLY A 34 19.13 -10.41 -9.36
C GLY A 34 19.51 -10.42 -10.84
N PHE A 35 18.63 -9.93 -11.71
CA PHE A 35 18.96 -9.71 -13.11
C PHE A 35 20.11 -8.71 -13.31
N VAL A 36 20.06 -7.55 -12.64
CA VAL A 36 21.14 -6.54 -12.70
C VAL A 36 22.45 -7.06 -12.11
N ALA A 37 22.41 -7.76 -10.98
CA ALA A 37 23.55 -8.34 -10.31
C ALA A 37 24.16 -9.45 -11.16
N VAL A 38 23.37 -10.35 -11.75
CA VAL A 38 23.88 -11.35 -12.70
C VAL A 38 24.47 -10.68 -13.94
N ALA A 39 23.88 -9.59 -14.43
CA ALA A 39 24.46 -8.84 -15.55
C ALA A 39 25.81 -8.19 -15.18
N VAL A 40 25.91 -7.60 -13.97
CA VAL A 40 27.14 -6.97 -13.47
C VAL A 40 28.19 -8.03 -13.12
N PHE A 41 27.86 -9.04 -12.34
CA PHE A 41 28.79 -10.10 -11.94
C PHE A 41 29.17 -11.02 -13.11
N GLY A 42 28.25 -11.28 -14.03
CA GLY A 42 28.55 -11.97 -15.29
C GLY A 42 29.47 -11.16 -16.20
N SER A 43 29.45 -9.82 -16.10
CA SER A 43 30.45 -8.98 -16.76
C SER A 43 31.81 -9.00 -16.03
N THR A 44 31.84 -9.17 -14.70
CA THR A 44 33.08 -9.29 -13.93
C THR A 44 33.72 -10.68 -14.01
N SER A 45 32.98 -11.76 -14.25
CA SER A 45 33.59 -13.07 -14.52
C SER A 45 34.36 -13.09 -15.86
N GLY A 46 33.99 -12.22 -16.81
CA GLY A 46 34.81 -11.91 -17.97
C GLY A 46 36.16 -11.25 -17.61
N ILE A 47 36.23 -10.58 -16.45
CA ILE A 47 37.47 -10.01 -15.90
C ILE A 47 38.32 -11.12 -15.26
N GLU A 48 37.70 -12.09 -14.58
CA GLU A 48 38.43 -13.28 -14.08
C GLU A 48 39.02 -14.11 -15.22
N GLY A 49 38.28 -14.32 -16.32
CA GLY A 49 38.83 -14.99 -17.50
C GLY A 49 40.06 -14.27 -18.07
N LYS A 50 40.04 -12.92 -18.07
CA LYS A 50 41.21 -12.10 -18.44
C LYS A 50 42.34 -12.14 -17.41
N LEU A 51 42.03 -12.21 -16.12
CA LEU A 51 43.03 -12.34 -15.05
C LEU A 51 43.68 -13.73 -15.08
N GLN A 52 42.93 -14.78 -15.42
CA GLN A 52 43.44 -16.12 -15.67
C GLN A 52 44.35 -16.12 -16.92
N GLU A 53 43.94 -15.48 -18.00
CA GLU A 53 44.77 -15.30 -19.21
C GLU A 53 46.05 -14.51 -18.94
N LEU A 54 46.00 -13.53 -18.01
CA LEU A 54 47.18 -12.79 -17.54
C LEU A 54 48.05 -13.63 -16.59
N ALA A 55 47.47 -14.52 -15.79
CA ALA A 55 48.18 -15.46 -14.94
C ALA A 55 48.92 -16.52 -15.78
N ASP A 56 48.28 -17.03 -16.84
CA ASP A 56 48.88 -17.96 -17.81
C ASP A 56 50.07 -17.33 -18.57
N LYS A 57 50.15 -15.99 -18.63
CA LYS A 57 51.32 -15.24 -19.14
C LYS A 57 52.47 -15.11 -18.13
N GLY A 58 52.43 -15.85 -17.02
CA GLY A 58 53.57 -16.04 -16.12
C GLY A 58 53.51 -15.28 -14.79
N ALA A 59 52.32 -14.84 -14.34
CA ALA A 59 52.17 -14.27 -13.00
C ALA A 59 51.95 -15.39 -11.97
N PRO A 60 52.76 -15.50 -10.90
CA PRO A 60 52.62 -16.57 -9.91
C PRO A 60 51.36 -16.34 -9.06
N VAL A 61 50.35 -17.19 -9.21
CA VAL A 61 49.15 -17.23 -8.37
C VAL A 61 49.09 -18.56 -7.64
N THR A 62 49.16 -18.53 -6.30
CA THR A 62 49.02 -19.74 -5.47
C THR A 62 47.54 -20.12 -5.30
N PRO A 63 47.10 -21.31 -5.73
CA PRO A 63 45.70 -21.71 -5.63
C PRO A 63 45.43 -22.26 -4.23
N ARG A 64 44.86 -21.46 -3.35
CA ARG A 64 44.23 -21.95 -2.12
C ARG A 64 42.73 -22.02 -2.35
N SER A 65 42.24 -23.26 -2.47
CA SER A 65 40.84 -23.72 -2.37
C SER A 65 39.79 -22.60 -2.28
N VAL A 66 39.58 -21.91 -3.40
CA VAL A 66 38.34 -21.17 -3.61
C VAL A 66 37.28 -22.24 -3.80
N GLU A 67 36.24 -22.23 -2.95
CA GLU A 67 35.04 -23.06 -3.14
C GLU A 67 34.68 -23.03 -4.63
N SER A 68 34.57 -24.21 -5.25
CA SER A 68 34.61 -24.30 -6.71
C SER A 68 33.66 -23.27 -7.32
N PRO A 69 34.11 -22.46 -8.30
CA PRO A 69 33.27 -21.44 -8.93
C PRO A 69 31.95 -22.03 -9.46
N GLU A 70 31.92 -23.33 -9.73
CA GLU A 70 30.73 -24.16 -10.00
C GLU A 70 29.69 -24.14 -8.87
N PHE A 71 30.08 -24.17 -7.60
CA PHE A 71 29.16 -24.13 -6.47
C PHE A 71 28.53 -22.74 -6.29
N VAL A 72 29.34 -21.68 -6.40
CA VAL A 72 28.85 -20.29 -6.32
C VAL A 72 27.94 -19.98 -7.51
N SER A 73 28.33 -20.38 -8.73
CA SER A 73 27.52 -20.20 -9.92
C SER A 73 26.23 -21.04 -9.89
N ALA A 74 26.25 -22.26 -9.34
CA ALA A 74 25.04 -23.05 -9.12
C ALA A 74 24.10 -22.40 -8.10
N MET A 75 24.60 -21.86 -6.99
CA MET A 75 23.80 -21.14 -5.99
C MET A 75 23.18 -19.86 -6.56
N VAL A 76 23.96 -19.09 -7.34
CA VAL A 76 23.47 -17.89 -8.04
C VAL A 76 22.42 -18.25 -9.08
N LEU A 77 22.65 -19.32 -9.86
CA LEU A 77 21.72 -19.80 -10.88
C LEU A 77 20.41 -20.32 -10.27
N VAL A 78 20.48 -21.13 -9.20
CA VAL A 78 19.30 -21.61 -8.48
C VAL A 78 18.52 -20.45 -7.87
N SER A 79 19.23 -19.48 -7.27
CA SER A 79 18.60 -18.26 -6.72
C SER A 79 17.95 -17.43 -7.83
N ALA A 80 18.61 -17.29 -8.99
CA ALA A 80 18.10 -16.55 -10.15
C ALA A 80 16.93 -17.27 -10.83
N ILE A 81 16.95 -18.60 -10.93
CA ILE A 81 15.83 -19.41 -11.45
C ILE A 81 14.66 -19.32 -10.48
N ASN A 82 14.89 -19.44 -9.17
CA ASN A 82 13.83 -19.26 -8.17
C ASN A 82 13.23 -17.86 -8.27
N LEU A 83 14.05 -16.84 -8.52
CA LEU A 83 13.67 -15.45 -8.82
C LEU A 83 12.85 -15.33 -10.11
N ILE A 84 13.30 -15.91 -11.21
CA ILE A 84 12.62 -15.80 -12.50
C ILE A 84 11.29 -16.57 -12.46
N VAL A 85 11.29 -17.76 -11.85
CA VAL A 85 10.10 -18.60 -11.71
C VAL A 85 9.09 -17.92 -10.80
N GLY A 86 9.45 -17.48 -9.59
CA GLY A 86 8.53 -16.72 -8.74
C GLY A 86 8.05 -15.40 -9.38
N TYR A 87 8.82 -14.82 -10.32
CA TYR A 87 8.48 -13.57 -11.00
C TYR A 87 7.44 -13.82 -12.08
N LEU A 88 7.68 -14.84 -12.90
CA LEU A 88 6.73 -15.36 -13.90
C LEU A 88 5.43 -15.86 -13.25
N ILE A 89 5.55 -16.42 -12.05
CA ILE A 89 4.45 -16.82 -11.19
C ILE A 89 3.66 -15.60 -10.72
N ALA A 90 4.31 -14.58 -10.16
CA ALA A 90 3.68 -13.33 -9.74
C ALA A 90 2.99 -12.61 -10.91
N LEU A 91 3.65 -12.62 -12.08
CA LEU A 91 3.12 -12.19 -13.38
C LEU A 91 1.79 -12.87 -13.72
N ARG A 92 1.73 -14.20 -13.52
CA ARG A 92 0.56 -15.01 -13.86
C ARG A 92 -0.54 -14.93 -12.80
N MET A 93 -0.19 -14.76 -11.52
CA MET A 93 -1.10 -14.55 -10.39
C MET A 93 -2.02 -13.34 -10.59
N ALA A 94 -1.53 -12.30 -11.28
CA ALA A 94 -2.32 -11.12 -11.61
C ALA A 94 -3.40 -11.40 -12.69
N SER A 95 -3.24 -12.43 -13.53
CA SER A 95 -3.89 -12.50 -14.84
C SER A 95 -5.16 -13.37 -14.96
N ARG A 96 -5.77 -13.79 -13.84
CA ARG A 96 -7.05 -14.56 -13.72
C ARG A 96 -6.88 -16.09 -13.59
N LYS A 97 -7.63 -16.66 -12.64
CA LYS A 97 -7.85 -18.09 -12.27
C LYS A 97 -6.99 -18.68 -11.13
N TYR A 98 -7.58 -19.70 -10.51
CA TYR A 98 -7.21 -20.56 -9.36
C TYR A 98 -5.73 -20.97 -9.23
N TRP A 99 -4.91 -20.82 -10.27
CA TRP A 99 -3.49 -21.20 -10.30
C TRP A 99 -2.62 -20.39 -9.34
N ALA A 100 -3.00 -19.16 -9.01
CA ALA A 100 -2.22 -18.32 -8.10
C ALA A 100 -1.94 -18.98 -6.74
N SER A 101 -2.91 -19.69 -6.17
CA SER A 101 -2.79 -20.31 -4.85
C SER A 101 -1.97 -21.61 -4.90
N ILE A 102 -2.16 -22.44 -5.93
CA ILE A 102 -1.35 -23.66 -6.16
C ILE A 102 0.12 -23.29 -6.28
N VAL A 103 0.40 -22.17 -6.93
CA VAL A 103 1.76 -21.76 -7.22
C VAL A 103 2.41 -21.06 -6.02
N VAL A 104 1.67 -20.29 -5.22
CA VAL A 104 2.18 -19.82 -3.91
C VAL A 104 2.42 -20.99 -2.95
N LEU A 105 1.59 -22.03 -2.98
CA LEU A 105 1.83 -23.28 -2.25
C LEU A 105 3.11 -23.98 -2.73
N LEU A 106 3.30 -24.10 -4.05
CA LEU A 106 4.51 -24.65 -4.64
C LEU A 106 5.75 -23.84 -4.24
N PHE A 107 5.65 -22.51 -4.19
CA PHE A 107 6.75 -21.65 -3.78
C PHE A 107 7.05 -21.75 -2.28
N GLY A 108 6.02 -21.76 -1.43
CA GLY A 108 6.20 -22.05 -0.01
C GLY A 108 6.86 -23.42 0.21
N PHE A 109 6.52 -24.40 -0.63
CA PHE A 109 7.19 -25.70 -0.66
C PHE A 109 8.65 -25.61 -1.13
N ILE A 110 8.96 -24.85 -2.19
CA ILE A 110 10.34 -24.62 -2.64
C ILE A 110 11.19 -23.97 -1.54
N LEU A 111 10.66 -22.96 -0.84
CA LEU A 111 11.34 -22.35 0.31
C LEU A 111 11.58 -23.37 1.44
N LEU A 112 10.60 -24.22 1.73
CA LEU A 112 10.76 -25.31 2.71
C LEU A 112 11.86 -26.30 2.29
N VAL A 113 11.91 -26.65 1.00
CA VAL A 113 12.96 -27.52 0.44
C VAL A 113 14.33 -26.85 0.53
N GLU A 114 14.45 -25.56 0.19
CA GLU A 114 15.70 -24.82 0.30
C GLU A 114 16.20 -24.74 1.75
N ILE A 115 15.29 -24.47 2.71
CA ILE A 115 15.60 -24.53 4.14
C ILE A 115 16.11 -25.93 4.52
N GLY A 116 15.45 -26.99 4.05
CA GLY A 116 15.87 -28.38 4.29
C GLY A 116 17.24 -28.70 3.70
N LEU A 117 17.54 -28.23 2.49
CA LEU A 117 18.84 -28.39 1.84
C LEU A 117 19.94 -27.62 2.58
N ARG A 118 19.67 -26.39 3.02
CA ARG A 118 20.60 -25.60 3.84
C ARG A 118 20.90 -26.30 5.17
N LEU A 119 19.88 -26.79 5.87
CA LEU A 119 20.06 -27.56 7.10
C LEU A 119 20.86 -28.85 6.86
N GLY A 120 20.62 -29.53 5.74
CA GLY A 120 21.36 -30.73 5.35
C GLY A 120 22.83 -30.46 4.96
N ALA A 121 23.12 -29.31 4.35
CA ALA A 121 24.49 -28.86 4.07
C ALA A 121 25.22 -28.44 5.35
N VAL A 122 24.55 -27.69 6.24
CA VAL A 122 25.07 -27.31 7.56
C VAL A 122 25.41 -28.57 8.38
N ARG A 123 24.53 -29.59 8.37
CA ARG A 123 24.78 -30.86 9.05
C ARG A 123 26.01 -31.62 8.54
N ARG A 124 26.37 -31.44 7.25
CA ARG A 124 27.55 -32.06 6.65
C ARG A 124 28.84 -31.27 6.85
N VAL A 125 28.74 -29.94 6.98
CA VAL A 125 29.90 -29.03 7.05
C VAL A 125 30.29 -28.67 8.49
N MET A 126 29.40 -28.81 9.47
CA MET A 126 29.62 -28.24 10.81
C MET A 126 29.55 -29.32 11.90
N ALA A 127 30.69 -29.60 12.54
CA ALA A 127 30.77 -30.30 13.83
C ALA A 127 30.51 -29.37 15.03
N ASP A 128 30.45 -28.06 14.80
CA ASP A 128 30.33 -27.04 15.84
C ASP A 128 28.86 -26.64 16.05
N PRO A 129 28.30 -26.82 17.27
CA PRO A 129 26.92 -26.50 17.61
C PRO A 129 26.56 -25.01 17.41
N GLY A 130 27.53 -24.10 17.47
CA GLY A 130 27.28 -22.66 17.27
C GLY A 130 26.70 -22.33 15.90
N TYR A 131 27.18 -22.99 14.84
CA TYR A 131 26.69 -22.76 13.48
C TYR A 131 25.29 -23.35 13.24
N ILE A 132 24.94 -24.44 13.92
CA ILE A 132 23.58 -25.02 13.85
C ILE A 132 22.57 -24.05 14.45
N VAL A 133 22.91 -23.43 15.58
CA VAL A 133 22.04 -22.42 16.22
C VAL A 133 21.87 -21.20 15.31
N VAL A 134 22.95 -20.68 14.71
CA VAL A 134 22.88 -19.55 13.78
C VAL A 134 22.05 -19.90 12.53
N ALA A 135 22.24 -21.09 11.95
CA ALA A 135 21.46 -21.54 10.79
C ALA A 135 19.97 -21.71 11.13
N ALA A 136 19.64 -22.25 12.30
CA ALA A 136 18.27 -22.41 12.76
C ALA A 136 17.59 -21.06 13.02
N LEU A 137 18.26 -20.16 13.76
CA LEU A 137 17.76 -18.82 14.06
C LEU A 137 17.55 -18.00 12.80
N SER A 138 18.42 -18.15 11.81
CA SER A 138 18.33 -17.41 10.56
C SER A 138 17.31 -17.98 9.56
N SER A 139 16.98 -19.27 9.68
CA SER A 139 15.93 -19.93 8.87
C SER A 139 14.52 -19.75 9.45
N LEU A 140 14.39 -19.51 10.77
CA LEU A 140 13.09 -19.36 11.44
C LEU A 140 12.23 -18.21 10.87
N PRO A 141 12.75 -17.00 10.57
CA PRO A 141 11.98 -15.94 9.92
C PRO A 141 11.45 -16.34 8.55
N LEU A 142 12.25 -17.06 7.75
CA LEU A 142 11.86 -17.55 6.42
C LEU A 142 10.73 -18.59 6.53
N LEU A 143 10.85 -19.51 7.48
CA LEU A 143 9.80 -20.50 7.75
C LEU A 143 8.50 -19.84 8.18
N LEU A 144 8.55 -18.92 9.15
CA LEU A 144 7.38 -18.19 9.61
C LEU A 144 6.74 -17.37 8.47
N LEU A 145 7.56 -16.74 7.63
CA LEU A 145 7.07 -16.01 6.45
C LEU A 145 6.39 -16.96 5.45
N ALA A 146 6.97 -18.13 5.17
CA ALA A 146 6.39 -19.13 4.29
C ALA A 146 5.04 -19.64 4.82
N VAL A 147 4.97 -20.02 6.10
CA VAL A 147 3.72 -20.49 6.74
C VAL A 147 2.64 -19.41 6.70
N ASN A 148 2.97 -18.17 7.05
CA ASN A 148 2.01 -17.06 6.99
C ASN A 148 1.56 -16.76 5.56
N THR A 149 2.45 -16.89 4.58
CA THR A 149 2.13 -16.70 3.16
C THR A 149 1.18 -17.79 2.65
N ILE A 150 1.43 -19.05 3.02
CA ILE A 150 0.57 -20.19 2.71
C ILE A 150 -0.81 -20.00 3.34
N ALA A 151 -0.85 -19.72 4.65
CA ALA A 151 -2.09 -19.53 5.40
C ALA A 151 -2.90 -18.34 4.86
N GLY A 152 -2.25 -17.21 4.59
CA GLY A 152 -2.87 -16.04 3.98
C GLY A 152 -3.45 -16.32 2.60
N SER A 153 -2.68 -17.00 1.76
CA SER A 153 -3.12 -17.37 0.40
C SER A 153 -4.28 -18.36 0.42
N TRP A 154 -4.28 -19.30 1.36
CA TRP A 154 -5.39 -20.24 1.57
C TRP A 154 -6.68 -19.54 2.00
N ARG A 155 -6.59 -18.54 2.89
CA ARG A 155 -7.75 -17.74 3.28
C ARG A 155 -8.32 -16.94 2.11
N ILE A 156 -7.46 -16.26 1.34
CA ILE A 156 -7.89 -15.56 0.12
C ILE A 156 -8.54 -16.55 -0.87
N PHE A 157 -8.01 -17.76 -0.98
CA PHE A 157 -8.54 -18.76 -1.90
C PHE A 157 -9.98 -19.18 -1.57
N ARG A 158 -10.32 -19.26 -0.27
CA ARG A 158 -11.66 -19.63 0.20
C ARG A 158 -12.71 -18.53 0.00
N LEU A 159 -12.29 -17.29 -0.22
CA LEU A 159 -13.20 -16.19 -0.50
C LEU A 159 -13.87 -16.35 -1.87
N GLU A 160 -15.13 -15.94 -1.98
CA GLU A 160 -15.79 -15.93 -3.28
C GLU A 160 -15.11 -14.94 -4.23
N ARG A 161 -15.39 -15.06 -5.52
CA ARG A 161 -14.74 -14.21 -6.55
C ARG A 161 -14.92 -12.71 -6.26
N ASN A 162 -16.12 -12.28 -5.88
CA ASN A 162 -16.42 -10.87 -5.62
C ASN A 162 -15.66 -10.37 -4.36
N GLU A 163 -15.56 -11.21 -3.35
CA GLU A 163 -14.85 -10.92 -2.10
C GLU A 163 -13.34 -10.84 -2.27
N ARG A 164 -12.78 -11.75 -3.07
CA ARG A 164 -11.36 -11.72 -3.45
C ARG A 164 -11.01 -10.42 -4.14
N HIS A 165 -11.90 -9.92 -4.98
CA HIS A 165 -11.71 -8.60 -5.55
C HIS A 165 -11.65 -7.58 -4.41
N LEU A 166 -12.60 -7.52 -3.45
CA LEU A 166 -12.63 -6.52 -2.37
C LEU A 166 -11.32 -6.49 -1.55
N VAL A 167 -10.82 -7.67 -1.19
CA VAL A 167 -9.57 -7.82 -0.47
C VAL A 167 -8.35 -7.46 -1.34
N ALA A 168 -8.40 -7.76 -2.64
CA ALA A 168 -7.33 -7.40 -3.57
C ALA A 168 -7.24 -5.86 -3.74
N PRO A 169 -6.02 -5.29 -3.66
CA PRO A 169 -5.80 -3.89 -4.03
C PRO A 169 -6.32 -3.64 -5.45
N LEU A 170 -6.87 -2.46 -5.72
CA LEU A 170 -7.44 -2.12 -7.04
C LEU A 170 -6.45 -2.31 -8.21
N ASN A 171 -5.14 -2.43 -7.96
CA ASN A 171 -4.09 -2.64 -8.98
C ASN A 171 -3.55 -4.07 -9.06
N PHE A 172 -4.04 -4.99 -8.24
CA PHE A 172 -3.68 -6.40 -8.31
C PHE A 172 -4.39 -7.03 -9.51
N GLY A 173 -3.78 -6.96 -10.69
CA GLY A 173 -4.37 -7.56 -11.89
C GLY A 173 -3.61 -7.30 -13.20
N LEU A 174 -2.86 -6.21 -13.29
CA LEU A 174 -2.06 -5.88 -14.46
C LEU A 174 -0.69 -5.39 -14.00
N LEU A 175 0.38 -5.98 -14.53
CA LEU A 175 1.74 -5.43 -14.49
C LEU A 175 1.81 -4.20 -15.39
N SER A 176 1.05 -3.20 -15.01
CA SER A 176 1.23 -1.87 -15.54
C SER A 176 2.44 -1.26 -14.85
N HIS A 177 3.15 -0.41 -15.57
CA HIS A 177 4.17 0.49 -15.00
C HIS A 177 3.63 1.23 -13.75
N ARG A 178 2.33 1.54 -13.70
CA ARG A 178 1.67 2.16 -12.53
C ARG A 178 1.66 1.25 -11.31
N SER A 179 1.36 -0.03 -11.48
CA SER A 179 1.38 -1.02 -10.41
C SER A 179 2.79 -1.17 -9.82
N LEU A 180 3.81 -1.23 -10.69
CA LEU A 180 5.22 -1.30 -10.25
C LEU A 180 5.62 -0.05 -9.46
N LEU A 181 5.31 1.14 -9.96
CA LEU A 181 5.57 2.39 -9.24
C LEU A 181 4.81 2.46 -7.90
N GLN A 182 3.59 1.94 -7.83
CA GLN A 182 2.85 1.87 -6.58
C GLN A 182 3.48 0.90 -5.58
N MET A 183 4.06 -0.20 -6.05
CA MET A 183 4.89 -1.10 -5.24
C MET A 183 6.16 -0.39 -4.73
N MET A 184 6.74 0.54 -5.51
CA MET A 184 7.78 1.49 -5.06
C MET A 184 7.27 2.55 -4.05
N GLY A 185 5.98 2.53 -3.76
CA GLY A 185 5.33 3.44 -2.85
C GLY A 185 4.99 4.81 -3.43
N ARG A 186 4.98 4.97 -4.75
CA ARG A 186 4.48 6.17 -5.44
C ARG A 186 2.95 6.23 -5.41
N PRO A 187 2.29 7.24 -4.79
CA PRO A 187 0.83 7.30 -4.73
C PRO A 187 0.15 7.29 -6.08
N ALA A 188 -1.08 6.75 -6.10
CA ALA A 188 -1.95 6.89 -7.26
C ALA A 188 -2.08 8.37 -7.65
N ALA A 189 -2.19 9.26 -6.67
CA ALA A 189 -2.21 10.71 -6.88
C ALA A 189 -0.93 11.29 -7.52
N ALA A 190 0.23 10.66 -7.35
CA ALA A 190 1.46 11.14 -7.96
C ALA A 190 1.45 11.04 -9.49
N SER A 191 0.52 10.27 -10.09
CA SER A 191 0.36 10.28 -11.55
C SER A 191 -0.15 11.60 -12.10
N PHE A 192 -0.69 12.47 -11.24
CA PHE A 192 -1.27 13.75 -11.65
C PHE A 192 -0.29 14.93 -11.59
N SER A 193 0.82 14.81 -10.86
CA SER A 193 1.87 15.83 -10.91
C SER A 193 2.47 15.93 -12.33
N ARG A 194 2.70 17.16 -12.81
CA ARG A 194 3.33 17.43 -14.12
C ARG A 194 4.77 17.95 -13.98
N GLY A 195 5.49 17.93 -15.10
CA GLY A 195 6.81 18.54 -15.24
C GLY A 195 7.90 17.96 -14.33
N TRP A 196 8.81 18.83 -13.90
CA TRP A 196 9.98 18.46 -13.10
C TRP A 196 9.60 17.89 -11.71
N ARG A 197 8.48 18.34 -11.12
CA ARG A 197 8.02 17.86 -9.80
C ARG A 197 7.70 16.37 -9.82
N ASN A 198 7.04 15.91 -10.89
CA ASN A 198 6.75 14.49 -11.11
C ASN A 198 8.05 13.69 -11.28
N ALA A 199 8.99 14.19 -12.08
CA ALA A 199 10.29 13.54 -12.27
C ALA A 199 11.05 13.42 -10.94
N ALA A 200 11.17 14.52 -10.19
CA ALA A 200 11.82 14.55 -8.88
C ALA A 200 11.13 13.63 -7.86
N ALA A 201 9.80 13.59 -7.85
CA ALA A 201 9.05 12.67 -7.00
C ALA A 201 9.31 11.21 -7.38
N ASN A 202 9.31 10.88 -8.66
CA ASN A 202 9.59 9.52 -9.15
C ASN A 202 11.00 9.07 -8.82
N ILE A 203 11.99 9.95 -9.02
CA ILE A 203 13.38 9.71 -8.64
C ILE A 203 13.46 9.48 -7.12
N SER A 204 12.81 10.33 -6.32
CA SER A 204 12.82 10.19 -4.86
C SER A 204 12.15 8.89 -4.39
N PHE A 205 11.03 8.48 -5.00
CA PHE A 205 10.42 7.16 -4.74
C PHE A 205 11.30 6.01 -5.20
N GLY A 206 11.99 6.18 -6.32
CA GLY A 206 12.99 5.25 -6.84
C GLY A 206 14.13 5.01 -5.86
N ILE A 207 14.78 6.10 -5.44
CA ILE A 207 15.86 6.12 -4.45
C ILE A 207 15.39 5.52 -3.12
N SER A 208 14.21 5.94 -2.63
CA SER A 208 13.64 5.39 -1.40
C SER A 208 13.48 3.86 -1.50
N SER A 209 12.90 3.38 -2.60
CA SER A 209 12.71 1.94 -2.82
C SER A 209 14.03 1.19 -2.91
N PHE A 210 15.04 1.78 -3.55
CA PHE A 210 16.39 1.25 -3.59
C PHE A 210 16.97 1.06 -2.18
N PHE A 211 16.85 2.06 -1.30
CA PHE A 211 17.34 1.93 0.09
C PHE A 211 16.62 0.83 0.87
N PHE A 212 15.29 0.74 0.78
CA PHE A 212 14.56 -0.35 1.43
C PHE A 212 14.96 -1.71 0.88
N LEU A 213 15.26 -1.77 -0.40
CA LEU A 213 15.60 -2.99 -1.09
C LEU A 213 17.02 -3.48 -0.76
N THR A 214 18.01 -2.60 -0.71
CA THR A 214 19.36 -2.97 -0.25
C THR A 214 19.37 -3.37 1.21
N MET A 215 18.55 -2.74 2.04
CA MET A 215 18.32 -3.18 3.43
C MET A 215 17.77 -4.61 3.50
N PHE A 216 16.75 -4.92 2.68
CA PHE A 216 16.17 -6.25 2.58
C PHE A 216 17.16 -7.29 2.03
N GLY A 217 17.95 -6.91 1.04
CA GLY A 217 19.05 -7.71 0.52
C GLY A 217 20.07 -8.00 1.61
N ALA A 218 20.50 -7.00 2.37
CA ALA A 218 21.39 -7.20 3.51
C ALA A 218 20.81 -8.23 4.48
N ILE A 219 19.56 -8.05 4.93
CA ILE A 219 18.83 -8.99 5.82
C ILE A 219 18.82 -10.42 5.26
N ALA A 220 18.58 -10.59 3.96
CA ALA A 220 18.48 -11.91 3.34
C ALA A 220 19.85 -12.57 3.10
N PHE A 221 20.89 -11.80 2.78
CA PHE A 221 22.25 -12.29 2.54
C PHE A 221 22.99 -12.64 3.84
N LEU A 222 22.64 -12.00 4.95
CA LEU A 222 23.23 -12.21 6.28
C LEU A 222 23.21 -13.67 6.76
N PRO A 223 22.06 -14.37 6.77
CA PRO A 223 21.97 -15.80 7.10
C PRO A 223 22.93 -16.68 6.30
N GLY A 224 22.89 -16.55 4.97
CA GLY A 224 23.50 -17.49 4.04
C GLY A 224 25.02 -17.39 3.99
N ASN A 225 25.55 -16.18 4.12
CA ASN A 225 26.99 -15.92 4.00
C ASN A 225 27.68 -15.70 5.35
N SER A 226 26.96 -15.68 6.47
CA SER A 226 27.57 -15.45 7.79
C SER A 226 28.80 -16.34 8.09
N PRO A 227 28.84 -17.64 7.74
CA PRO A 227 30.04 -18.44 8.02
C PRO A 227 31.21 -18.07 7.11
N ALA A 228 30.96 -17.84 5.83
CA ALA A 228 31.98 -17.44 4.87
C ALA A 228 32.52 -16.03 5.18
N ALA A 229 31.64 -15.10 5.54
CA ALA A 229 32.00 -13.74 5.93
C ALA A 229 32.79 -13.71 7.25
N LEU A 230 32.42 -14.53 8.24
CA LEU A 230 33.18 -14.66 9.49
C LEU A 230 34.55 -15.30 9.25
N ARG A 231 34.63 -16.33 8.40
CA ARG A 231 35.92 -16.91 7.98
C ARG A 231 36.77 -15.87 7.24
N PHE A 232 36.19 -15.13 6.31
CA PHE A 232 36.89 -14.09 5.54
C PHE A 232 37.38 -12.96 6.45
N ALA A 233 36.56 -12.48 7.38
CA ALA A 233 36.96 -11.45 8.34
C ALA A 233 38.11 -11.93 9.25
N GLY A 234 38.02 -13.17 9.75
CA GLY A 234 39.10 -13.77 10.54
C GLY A 234 40.39 -14.00 9.73
N GLN A 235 40.27 -14.41 8.47
CA GLN A 235 41.39 -14.56 7.54
C GLN A 235 42.04 -13.20 7.25
N PHE A 236 41.23 -12.20 6.89
CA PHE A 236 41.68 -10.84 6.59
C PHE A 236 42.38 -10.19 7.79
N CYS A 237 41.86 -10.38 9.01
CA CYS A 237 42.53 -9.89 10.22
C CYS A 237 43.91 -10.53 10.40
N ARG A 238 44.01 -11.87 10.25
CA ARG A 238 45.27 -12.60 10.37
C ARG A 238 46.30 -12.21 9.31
N ASP A 239 45.86 -12.10 8.05
CA ASP A 239 46.73 -11.79 6.92
C ASP A 239 47.25 -10.33 7.01
N ASN A 240 46.43 -9.40 7.51
CA ASN A 240 46.83 -8.00 7.64
C ASN A 240 47.49 -7.65 8.97
N ALA A 241 47.33 -8.46 10.03
CA ALA A 241 47.97 -8.21 11.33
C ALA A 241 49.51 -8.12 11.22
N ALA A 242 50.11 -8.84 10.27
CA ALA A 242 51.54 -8.75 9.98
C ALA A 242 51.97 -7.45 9.26
N SER A 243 51.02 -6.75 8.62
CA SER A 243 51.30 -5.55 7.82
C SER A 243 51.14 -4.25 8.62
N PHE A 244 50.44 -4.28 9.76
CA PHE A 244 50.27 -3.13 10.63
C PHE A 244 51.32 -3.14 11.74
N SER A 245 52.06 -2.03 11.91
CA SER A 245 53.08 -1.87 12.96
C SER A 245 52.52 -1.74 14.38
N VAL A 246 51.19 -1.70 14.51
CA VAL A 246 50.49 -1.67 15.80
C VAL A 246 49.94 -3.07 16.05
N PRO A 247 50.17 -3.68 17.23
CA PRO A 247 49.58 -4.96 17.58
C PRO A 247 48.05 -4.81 17.60
N VAL A 248 47.40 -5.25 16.52
CA VAL A 248 45.95 -5.39 16.47
C VAL A 248 45.64 -6.74 17.11
N GLU A 249 45.15 -6.73 18.35
CA GLU A 249 44.54 -7.92 18.94
C GLU A 249 43.30 -8.28 18.11
N CYS A 250 43.47 -9.22 17.17
CA CYS A 250 42.33 -9.83 16.49
C CYS A 250 41.52 -10.55 17.58
N PRO A 251 40.24 -10.19 17.82
CA PRO A 251 39.47 -10.86 18.84
C PRO A 251 39.34 -12.33 18.47
N ASP A 252 39.89 -13.20 19.32
CA ASP A 252 39.90 -14.66 19.11
C ASP A 252 38.50 -15.26 19.14
N SER A 253 37.55 -14.56 19.76
CA SER A 253 36.18 -15.04 19.86
C SER A 253 35.40 -14.76 18.56
N PRO A 254 34.89 -15.80 17.86
CA PRO A 254 34.00 -15.62 16.71
C PRO A 254 32.70 -14.89 17.10
N LEU A 255 32.35 -14.92 18.40
CA LEU A 255 31.23 -14.17 18.96
C LEU A 255 31.40 -12.66 18.80
N HIS A 256 32.60 -12.11 19.06
CA HIS A 256 32.83 -10.67 18.91
C HIS A 256 32.62 -10.22 17.46
N TRP A 257 33.20 -10.96 16.49
CA TRP A 257 33.00 -10.68 15.07
C TRP A 257 31.53 -10.78 14.67
N ALA A 258 30.82 -11.80 15.15
CA ALA A 258 29.38 -11.94 14.90
C ALA A 258 28.57 -10.76 15.45
N VAL A 259 28.86 -10.33 16.68
CA VAL A 259 28.18 -9.18 17.32
C VAL A 259 28.48 -7.88 16.58
N THR A 260 29.75 -7.61 16.27
CA THR A 260 30.16 -6.38 15.55
C THR A 260 29.58 -6.34 14.15
N PHE A 261 29.60 -7.45 13.41
CA PHE A 261 28.98 -7.56 12.10
C PHE A 261 27.47 -7.36 12.17
N PHE A 262 26.81 -7.98 13.16
CA PHE A 262 25.37 -7.82 13.39
C PHE A 262 25.02 -6.37 13.75
N ALA A 263 25.80 -5.71 14.59
CA ALA A 263 25.61 -4.30 14.93
C ALA A 263 25.79 -3.38 13.71
N PHE A 264 26.83 -3.59 12.91
CA PHE A 264 27.06 -2.87 11.66
C PHE A 264 25.88 -3.03 10.70
N VAL A 265 25.40 -4.25 10.54
CA VAL A 265 24.21 -4.58 9.77
C VAL A 265 22.98 -3.83 10.25
N LEU A 266 22.70 -3.86 11.56
CA LEU A 266 21.55 -3.17 12.14
C LEU A 266 21.66 -1.65 11.92
N PHE A 267 22.87 -1.10 12.03
CA PHE A 267 23.15 0.30 11.71
C PHE A 267 22.86 0.61 10.23
N VAL A 268 23.38 -0.20 9.31
CA VAL A 268 23.13 -0.05 7.86
C VAL A 268 21.63 -0.12 7.58
N ILE A 269 20.92 -1.11 8.14
CA ILE A 269 19.46 -1.27 8.02
C ILE A 269 18.74 -0.01 8.50
N SER A 270 19.10 0.50 9.68
CA SER A 270 18.49 1.67 10.29
C SER A 270 18.73 2.95 9.47
N LEU A 271 19.95 3.14 8.98
CA LEU A 271 20.32 4.27 8.12
C LEU A 271 19.54 4.24 6.80
N HIS A 272 19.43 3.07 6.18
CA HIS A 272 18.68 2.88 4.94
C HIS A 272 17.19 3.18 5.14
N ALA A 273 16.60 2.67 6.23
CA ALA A 273 15.21 2.97 6.58
C ALA A 273 15.00 4.47 6.81
N PHE A 274 15.92 5.14 7.51
CA PHE A 274 15.88 6.58 7.75
C PHE A 274 15.94 7.38 6.43
N LEU A 275 16.94 7.13 5.58
CA LEU A 275 17.09 7.81 4.28
C LEU A 275 15.89 7.55 3.37
N GLY A 276 15.43 6.29 3.32
CA GLY A 276 14.23 5.91 2.58
C GLY A 276 13.00 6.71 3.02
N ASN A 277 12.83 6.95 4.32
CA ASN A 277 11.76 7.77 4.86
C ASN A 277 11.91 9.26 4.53
N VAL A 278 13.13 9.81 4.58
CA VAL A 278 13.40 11.21 4.21
C VAL A 278 13.09 11.46 2.73
N PHE A 279 13.61 10.63 1.81
CA PHE A 279 13.33 10.76 0.38
C PHE A 279 11.85 10.59 0.09
N ARG A 280 11.18 9.68 0.79
CA ARG A 280 9.74 9.55 0.68
C ARG A 280 9.07 10.85 1.11
N ALA A 281 9.36 11.37 2.32
CA ALA A 281 8.85 12.63 2.85
C ALA A 281 9.02 13.80 1.86
N ALA A 282 10.17 13.88 1.19
CA ALA A 282 10.42 14.85 0.13
C ALA A 282 9.52 14.61 -1.09
N ALA A 283 9.46 13.38 -1.60
CA ALA A 283 8.57 12.99 -2.70
C ALA A 283 7.10 13.33 -2.39
N ARG A 284 6.70 13.20 -1.12
CA ARG A 284 5.36 13.56 -0.63
C ARG A 284 5.03 15.02 -0.83
N ARG A 285 5.97 15.88 -0.47
CA ARG A 285 5.84 17.32 -0.62
C ARG A 285 5.81 17.72 -2.09
N LEU A 286 6.59 17.05 -2.95
CA LEU A 286 6.66 17.31 -4.38
C LEU A 286 5.38 16.94 -5.15
N VAL A 287 4.61 15.97 -4.66
CA VAL A 287 3.36 15.49 -5.30
C VAL A 287 2.13 16.35 -4.93
N ARG A 288 2.29 17.37 -4.08
CA ARG A 288 1.18 18.27 -3.73
C ARG A 288 0.69 18.99 -4.98
N THR A 289 -0.59 18.77 -5.29
CA THR A 289 -1.27 19.24 -6.50
C THR A 289 -2.58 19.88 -6.04
N SER A 290 -2.93 21.04 -6.57
CA SER A 290 -4.21 21.70 -6.24
C SER A 290 -5.39 20.99 -6.92
N LEU A 291 -6.64 21.25 -6.48
CA LEU A 291 -7.87 20.77 -7.14
C LEU A 291 -7.90 21.06 -8.62
N TRP A 292 -7.50 22.25 -8.97
CA TRP A 292 -7.59 22.75 -10.32
C TRP A 292 -6.52 22.15 -11.21
N GLU A 293 -5.29 22.05 -10.72
CA GLU A 293 -4.23 21.33 -11.43
C GLU A 293 -4.62 19.85 -11.62
N LEU A 294 -5.24 19.23 -10.62
CA LEU A 294 -5.71 17.86 -10.72
C LEU A 294 -6.83 17.67 -11.76
N ILE A 295 -7.85 18.52 -11.76
CA ILE A 295 -8.98 18.47 -12.70
C ILE A 295 -8.52 18.80 -14.13
N ASP A 296 -7.57 19.72 -14.29
CA ASP A 296 -6.98 20.05 -15.59
C ASP A 296 -6.14 18.88 -16.14
N VAL A 297 -5.48 18.12 -15.27
CA VAL A 297 -4.67 16.97 -15.66
C VAL A 297 -5.51 15.74 -15.96
N ASP A 298 -6.54 15.49 -15.14
CA ASP A 298 -7.37 14.30 -15.22
C ASP A 298 -8.81 14.66 -15.59
N HIS A 299 -9.13 14.50 -16.87
CA HIS A 299 -10.46 14.82 -17.41
C HIS A 299 -11.56 13.82 -17.03
N ARG A 300 -11.23 12.74 -16.30
CA ARG A 300 -12.24 11.79 -15.79
C ARG A 300 -13.18 12.51 -14.82
N GLN A 301 -14.41 12.02 -14.71
CA GLN A 301 -15.36 12.54 -13.72
C GLN A 301 -14.79 12.40 -12.31
N PRO A 302 -14.92 13.43 -11.44
CA PRO A 302 -14.34 13.40 -10.11
C PRO A 302 -15.06 12.40 -9.19
N VAL A 303 -14.36 11.97 -8.15
CA VAL A 303 -14.96 11.39 -6.94
C VAL A 303 -15.05 12.51 -5.92
N LEU A 304 -16.26 12.94 -5.60
CA LEU A 304 -16.49 14.00 -4.63
C LEU A 304 -16.46 13.42 -3.21
N PHE A 305 -15.69 14.02 -2.33
CA PHE A 305 -15.55 13.63 -0.94
C PHE A 305 -15.99 14.78 -0.03
N LEU A 306 -17.14 14.63 0.60
CA LEU A 306 -17.77 15.60 1.49
C LEU A 306 -17.67 15.12 2.93
N ARG A 307 -17.23 16.00 3.83
CA ARG A 307 -17.09 15.71 5.25
C ARG A 307 -16.96 17.00 6.05
N PRO A 308 -17.20 16.96 7.37
CA PRO A 308 -16.94 18.09 8.23
C PRO A 308 -15.45 18.41 8.22
N PHE A 309 -15.13 19.71 8.20
CA PHE A 309 -13.74 20.17 8.25
C PHE A 309 -13.03 19.77 9.55
N SER A 310 -13.79 19.65 10.64
CA SER A 310 -13.25 19.23 11.93
C SER A 310 -12.70 17.80 11.91
N SER A 311 -13.11 16.98 10.93
CA SER A 311 -12.71 15.58 10.76
C SER A 311 -11.36 15.42 10.03
N ASP A 312 -10.76 16.51 9.53
CA ASP A 312 -9.49 16.50 8.76
C ASP A 312 -8.32 15.86 9.52
N LYS A 313 -8.41 15.99 10.84
CA LYS A 313 -7.38 15.62 11.80
C LYS A 313 -7.60 14.22 12.36
N ASP A 314 -8.71 13.57 12.03
CA ASP A 314 -9.06 12.31 12.64
C ASP A 314 -8.25 11.18 12.04
N LEU A 315 -7.59 10.47 12.93
CA LEU A 315 -6.69 9.38 12.61
C LEU A 315 -7.45 8.08 12.83
N LEU A 316 -7.59 7.28 11.78
CA LEU A 316 -8.20 5.98 11.85
C LEU A 316 -7.33 5.03 12.69
N LYS A 317 -7.98 4.10 13.38
CA LYS A 317 -7.28 3.06 14.10
C LYS A 317 -6.54 2.18 13.08
N PRO A 318 -5.23 1.94 13.23
CA PRO A 318 -4.55 1.00 12.37
C PRO A 318 -5.12 -0.39 12.61
N ALA A 319 -5.30 -1.17 11.55
CA ALA A 319 -5.74 -2.56 11.71
C ALA A 319 -4.81 -3.35 12.65
N ASP A 320 -5.39 -4.30 13.38
CA ASP A 320 -4.65 -5.17 14.30
C ASP A 320 -3.94 -6.26 13.50
N ILE A 321 -2.74 -5.94 13.01
CA ILE A 321 -1.87 -6.86 12.28
C ILE A 321 -0.89 -7.57 13.23
N PRO A 322 -0.65 -8.89 13.05
CA PRO A 322 0.31 -9.66 13.84
C PRO A 322 1.72 -9.06 13.83
N LEU A 323 2.46 -9.22 14.93
CA LEU A 323 3.80 -8.64 15.10
C LEU A 323 4.78 -9.02 13.99
N LEU A 324 4.77 -10.27 13.52
CA LEU A 324 5.62 -10.68 12.41
C LEU A 324 5.28 -9.93 11.11
N ALA A 325 3.99 -9.76 10.83
CA ALA A 325 3.56 -8.95 9.70
C ALA A 325 3.87 -7.46 9.91
N ARG A 326 3.96 -6.98 11.17
CA ARG A 326 4.49 -5.64 11.49
C ARG A 326 6.00 -5.53 11.28
N LEU A 327 6.77 -6.59 11.52
CA LEU A 327 8.23 -6.63 11.27
C LEU A 327 8.55 -6.72 9.77
N VAL A 328 7.79 -7.52 9.01
CA VAL A 328 8.00 -7.70 7.57
C VAL A 328 7.50 -6.48 6.76
N ARG A 329 6.71 -5.58 7.38
CA ARG A 329 6.26 -4.26 6.84
C ARG A 329 7.36 -3.22 6.60
N LEU A 330 8.60 -3.66 6.52
CA LEU A 330 9.72 -2.85 6.08
C LEU A 330 9.55 -2.35 4.63
N THR A 331 8.60 -2.89 3.83
CA THR A 331 8.20 -2.22 2.60
C THR A 331 7.27 -1.03 2.89
N PRO A 332 7.66 0.17 2.46
CA PRO A 332 7.07 1.43 2.92
C PRO A 332 5.70 1.77 2.29
N ARG A 333 5.03 0.78 1.68
CA ARG A 333 3.73 0.97 1.06
C ARG A 333 2.84 -0.26 1.01
N ASN A 334 2.99 -1.18 1.96
CA ASN A 334 1.96 -2.19 2.11
C ASN A 334 0.66 -1.51 2.61
N PRO A 335 -0.52 -1.87 2.06
CA PRO A 335 -1.77 -1.10 2.10
C PRO A 335 -2.50 -1.10 3.46
N LEU A 336 -1.74 -1.11 4.55
CA LEU A 336 -2.19 -1.18 5.94
C LEU A 336 -1.20 -0.37 6.78
N ARG A 337 -1.26 0.96 6.68
CA ARG A 337 -0.23 1.91 7.14
C ARG A 337 -0.02 1.85 8.66
N ILE A 338 1.23 2.07 9.09
CA ILE A 338 1.59 2.35 10.50
C ILE A 338 1.44 3.86 10.82
N GLU A 339 1.59 4.74 9.83
CA GLU A 339 1.05 6.10 9.95
C GLU A 339 -0.46 5.98 9.97
N ARG A 340 -1.09 6.32 11.10
CA ARG A 340 -2.55 6.37 11.19
C ARG A 340 -3.06 7.15 9.98
N SER A 341 -3.79 6.48 9.10
CA SER A 341 -4.37 7.12 7.92
C SER A 341 -5.55 7.94 8.39
N ASN A 342 -5.73 9.12 7.82
CA ASN A 342 -7.02 9.78 7.88
C ASN A 342 -7.85 9.36 6.67
N LEU A 343 -9.14 9.64 6.72
CA LEU A 343 -10.07 9.25 5.69
C LEU A 343 -9.78 9.92 4.33
N ASP A 344 -9.28 11.17 4.33
CA ASP A 344 -8.72 11.85 3.15
C ASP A 344 -7.73 10.95 2.41
N THR A 345 -6.78 10.37 3.13
CA THR A 345 -5.74 9.59 2.50
C THR A 345 -6.32 8.31 1.87
N LEU A 346 -7.24 7.65 2.57
CA LEU A 346 -7.90 6.46 2.02
C LEU A 346 -8.69 6.79 0.77
N MET A 347 -9.44 7.90 0.80
CA MET A 347 -10.20 8.39 -0.34
C MET A 347 -9.31 8.69 -1.53
N VAL A 348 -8.15 9.30 -1.33
CA VAL A 348 -7.20 9.53 -2.42
C VAL A 348 -6.65 8.23 -2.96
N GLU A 349 -6.22 7.34 -2.08
CA GLU A 349 -5.61 6.09 -2.50
C GLU A 349 -6.60 5.22 -3.27
N GLU A 350 -7.85 5.10 -2.83
CA GLU A 350 -8.87 4.25 -3.46
C GLU A 350 -9.67 4.99 -4.57
N GLY A 351 -10.04 6.25 -4.36
CA GLY A 351 -10.82 7.05 -5.31
C GLY A 351 -10.04 7.47 -6.56
N SER A 352 -8.73 7.73 -6.45
CA SER A 352 -7.89 8.16 -7.60
C SER A 352 -7.84 7.14 -8.74
N PHE A 353 -8.23 5.89 -8.49
CA PHE A 353 -8.37 4.87 -9.52
C PHE A 353 -9.53 5.17 -10.48
N HIS A 354 -10.60 5.77 -9.97
CA HIS A 354 -11.83 6.02 -10.71
C HIS A 354 -11.85 7.40 -11.36
N GLY A 355 -11.32 8.40 -10.65
CA GLY A 355 -11.23 9.79 -11.12
C GLY A 355 -10.44 10.66 -10.15
N PRO A 356 -10.28 11.96 -10.43
CA PRO A 356 -9.68 12.88 -9.48
C PRO A 356 -10.54 12.99 -8.22
N VAL A 357 -9.92 12.93 -7.03
CA VAL A 357 -10.63 13.04 -5.75
C VAL A 357 -10.70 14.51 -5.35
N ALA A 358 -11.93 15.03 -5.29
CA ALA A 358 -12.21 16.42 -4.95
C ALA A 358 -12.80 16.49 -3.54
N GLY A 359 -12.27 17.38 -2.70
CA GLY A 359 -12.83 17.68 -1.39
C GLY A 359 -12.73 19.16 -1.09
N LEU A 360 -13.36 19.61 -0.01
CA LEU A 360 -13.26 20.99 0.47
C LEU A 360 -12.55 21.04 1.82
N SER A 361 -11.98 22.20 2.12
CA SER A 361 -11.35 22.48 3.41
C SER A 361 -11.49 23.97 3.71
N ASP A 362 -11.77 24.27 4.97
CA ASP A 362 -11.79 25.62 5.54
C ASP A 362 -10.38 26.19 5.77
N ASP A 363 -9.38 25.34 6.03
CA ASP A 363 -8.04 25.77 6.36
C ASP A 363 -7.19 25.96 5.09
N PRO A 364 -6.90 27.21 4.66
CA PRO A 364 -6.02 27.48 3.51
C PRO A 364 -4.59 27.01 3.76
N ALA A 365 -4.19 26.91 5.02
CA ALA A 365 -2.88 26.47 5.47
C ALA A 365 -2.87 24.98 5.85
N ALA A 366 -4.02 24.29 5.86
CA ALA A 366 -4.10 22.85 6.08
C ALA A 366 -3.37 22.20 4.93
N VAL A 367 -2.08 21.96 5.21
CA VAL A 367 -1.10 21.36 4.35
C VAL A 367 -1.80 20.29 3.53
N MET A 368 -2.07 20.57 2.24
CA MET A 368 -2.86 19.68 1.40
C MET A 368 -2.27 18.27 1.55
N ARG A 369 -3.00 17.41 2.26
CA ARG A 369 -2.60 16.03 2.48
C ARG A 369 -2.87 15.35 1.15
N TRP A 370 -1.84 15.36 0.32
CA TRP A 370 -1.63 14.59 -0.91
C TRP A 370 -2.87 14.12 -1.66
N GLY A 371 -3.10 14.68 -2.84
CA GLY A 371 -4.00 14.09 -3.83
C GLY A 371 -5.50 14.24 -3.53
N VAL A 372 -5.91 14.66 -2.32
CA VAL A 372 -7.21 15.33 -2.17
C VAL A 372 -6.93 16.75 -2.58
N ALA A 373 -7.62 17.12 -3.62
CA ALA A 373 -7.41 18.40 -4.20
C ALA A 373 -8.49 19.27 -3.53
N LYS A 374 -8.03 20.10 -2.58
CA LYS A 374 -8.90 20.86 -1.67
C LYS A 374 -9.21 22.23 -2.26
N GLY A 375 -10.49 22.54 -2.43
CA GLY A 375 -10.95 23.92 -2.65
C GLY A 375 -10.98 24.66 -1.32
N VAL A 376 -10.32 25.82 -1.25
CA VAL A 376 -10.46 26.76 -0.13
C VAL A 376 -11.66 27.65 -0.42
N VAL A 377 -12.60 27.72 0.52
CA VAL A 377 -13.89 28.41 0.33
C VAL A 377 -13.73 29.94 0.21
N ASP A 378 -12.77 30.53 0.91
CA ASP A 378 -12.64 32.00 1.06
C ASP A 378 -11.54 32.65 0.20
N GLN A 379 -10.82 31.89 -0.63
CA GLN A 379 -9.82 32.51 -1.50
C GLN A 379 -10.50 33.16 -2.72
N GLU A 380 -10.16 34.42 -2.97
CA GLU A 380 -10.41 35.06 -4.26
C GLU A 380 -9.97 34.11 -5.38
N PRO A 381 -10.79 33.94 -6.43
CA PRO A 381 -10.47 33.02 -7.51
C PRO A 381 -9.10 33.40 -8.09
N SER A 382 -8.10 32.51 -7.92
CA SER A 382 -6.82 32.67 -8.59
C SER A 382 -7.07 32.89 -10.08
N PRO A 383 -6.36 33.78 -10.79
CA PRO A 383 -6.62 34.09 -12.20
C PRO A 383 -6.64 32.87 -13.14
N SER A 384 -6.13 31.71 -12.72
CA SER A 384 -6.32 30.43 -13.43
C SER A 384 -7.77 29.89 -13.42
N TRP A 385 -8.68 30.45 -12.61
CA TRP A 385 -10.09 30.06 -12.52
C TRP A 385 -10.87 30.43 -13.77
N THR A 386 -10.70 31.65 -14.29
CA THR A 386 -11.46 32.19 -15.42
C THR A 386 -11.06 31.58 -16.77
N SER A 387 -9.92 30.90 -16.83
CA SER A 387 -9.43 30.26 -18.06
C SER A 387 -9.99 28.86 -18.31
N SER A 388 -10.67 28.22 -17.34
CA SER A 388 -11.23 26.87 -17.55
C SER A 388 -12.62 26.93 -18.18
N PRO A 389 -12.82 26.42 -19.42
CA PRO A 389 -14.11 26.48 -20.11
C PRO A 389 -15.24 25.74 -19.39
N ARG A 390 -14.91 24.75 -18.54
CA ARG A 390 -15.90 24.04 -17.71
C ARG A 390 -16.39 24.91 -16.55
N LEU A 391 -15.55 25.79 -16.01
CA LEU A 391 -15.84 26.58 -14.82
C LEU A 391 -16.45 27.95 -15.14
N ASN A 392 -16.26 28.49 -16.35
CA ASN A 392 -16.98 29.68 -16.81
C ASN A 392 -18.50 29.46 -16.93
N ARG A 393 -19.00 28.22 -16.73
CA ARG A 393 -20.42 27.90 -16.60
C ARG A 393 -20.92 27.89 -15.16
N LEU A 394 -20.04 28.03 -14.16
CA LEU A 394 -20.45 28.14 -12.78
C LEU A 394 -21.01 29.54 -12.57
N ASP A 395 -22.33 29.65 -12.61
CA ASP A 395 -23.04 30.88 -12.24
C ASP A 395 -22.66 31.23 -10.79
N VAL A 396 -21.86 32.28 -10.63
CA VAL A 396 -21.38 32.71 -9.31
C VAL A 396 -22.51 33.52 -8.69
N GLY A 397 -23.44 32.81 -8.07
CA GLY A 397 -24.44 33.42 -7.19
C GLY A 397 -23.80 34.28 -6.08
N PRO A 398 -24.62 34.91 -5.22
CA PRO A 398 -24.11 35.77 -4.14
C PRO A 398 -23.01 35.08 -3.32
N GLU A 399 -22.02 35.86 -2.88
CA GLU A 399 -20.78 35.39 -2.27
C GLU A 399 -20.99 34.34 -1.15
N ALA A 400 -22.04 34.53 -0.34
CA ALA A 400 -22.43 33.63 0.75
C ALA A 400 -22.81 32.20 0.31
N ASP A 401 -23.26 32.01 -0.94
CA ASP A 401 -23.67 30.71 -1.51
C ASP A 401 -22.66 30.16 -2.52
N ARG A 402 -21.50 30.79 -2.66
CA ARG A 402 -20.50 30.42 -3.67
C ARG A 402 -20.02 28.97 -3.50
N TRP A 403 -19.69 28.55 -2.27
CA TRP A 403 -19.26 27.17 -2.01
C TRP A 403 -20.37 26.15 -2.26
N LYS A 404 -21.62 26.48 -1.92
CA LYS A 404 -22.79 25.64 -2.20
C LYS A 404 -22.97 25.42 -3.69
N ASN A 405 -22.78 26.47 -4.50
CA ASN A 405 -22.82 26.37 -5.95
C ASN A 405 -21.68 25.48 -6.49
N ILE A 406 -20.45 25.62 -5.93
CA ILE A 406 -19.33 24.75 -6.30
C ILE A 406 -19.64 23.29 -5.99
N ILE A 407 -20.10 22.97 -4.77
CA ILE A 407 -20.45 21.60 -4.38
C ILE A 407 -21.58 21.08 -5.27
N ARG A 408 -22.63 21.87 -5.52
CA ARG A 408 -23.76 21.46 -6.37
C ARG A 408 -23.28 21.03 -7.76
N ASN A 409 -22.39 21.81 -8.36
CA ASN A 409 -21.87 21.53 -9.69
C ASN A 409 -20.88 20.35 -9.68
N LEU A 410 -19.97 20.28 -8.69
CA LEU A 410 -19.09 19.13 -8.52
C LEU A 410 -19.88 17.83 -8.27
N ALA A 411 -20.94 17.90 -7.46
CA ALA A 411 -21.79 16.76 -7.15
C ALA A 411 -22.58 16.31 -8.37
N ALA A 412 -23.06 17.24 -9.21
CA ALA A 412 -23.69 16.90 -10.49
C ALA A 412 -22.71 16.15 -11.42
N ASP A 413 -21.49 16.65 -11.56
CA ASP A 413 -20.46 16.08 -12.45
C ASP A 413 -19.75 14.83 -11.90
N ALA A 414 -19.81 14.62 -10.58
CA ALA A 414 -19.12 13.51 -9.92
C ALA A 414 -19.65 12.16 -10.38
N CYS A 415 -18.74 11.21 -10.57
CA CYS A 415 -19.10 9.81 -10.83
C CYS A 415 -19.50 9.08 -9.55
N ALA A 416 -18.93 9.46 -8.41
CA ALA A 416 -19.25 8.95 -7.10
C ALA A 416 -19.08 10.07 -6.07
N ILE A 417 -19.93 10.05 -5.05
CA ILE A 417 -19.91 10.91 -3.88
C ILE A 417 -19.65 10.01 -2.67
N VAL A 418 -18.74 10.41 -1.80
CA VAL A 418 -18.56 9.83 -0.48
C VAL A 418 -18.82 10.96 0.51
N LEU A 419 -19.83 10.79 1.35
CA LEU A 419 -20.29 11.78 2.32
C LEU A 419 -20.13 11.21 3.72
N VAL A 420 -19.48 11.98 4.59
CA VAL A 420 -19.26 11.62 5.99
C VAL A 420 -20.26 12.42 6.84
N PRO A 421 -21.38 11.84 7.27
CA PRO A 421 -22.43 12.59 7.94
C PRO A 421 -22.01 13.03 9.34
N ALA A 422 -22.40 14.25 9.71
CA ALA A 422 -22.25 14.83 11.04
C ALA A 422 -23.36 15.87 11.27
N ALA A 423 -23.66 16.18 12.53
CA ALA A 423 -24.65 17.20 12.90
C ALA A 423 -24.05 18.61 12.81
N THR A 424 -23.84 19.10 11.59
CA THR A 424 -23.45 20.49 11.31
C THR A 424 -24.36 21.06 10.24
N ASP A 425 -24.65 22.37 10.30
CA ASP A 425 -25.59 23.02 9.35
C ASP A 425 -25.16 22.83 7.89
N GLY A 426 -23.85 22.90 7.62
CA GLY A 426 -23.31 22.64 6.29
C GLY A 426 -23.60 21.22 5.81
N MET A 427 -23.47 20.23 6.69
CA MET A 427 -23.75 18.83 6.37
C MET A 427 -25.25 18.54 6.22
N HIS A 428 -26.12 19.21 6.99
CA HIS A 428 -27.56 19.16 6.79
C HIS A 428 -27.92 19.59 5.36
N TRP A 429 -27.36 20.70 4.91
CA TRP A 429 -27.53 21.18 3.53
C TRP A 429 -26.95 20.20 2.49
N GLU A 430 -25.78 19.60 2.74
CA GLU A 430 -25.19 18.59 1.83
C GLU A 430 -26.05 17.31 1.73
N LEU A 431 -26.65 16.88 2.85
CA LEU A 431 -27.58 15.76 2.87
C LEU A 431 -28.85 16.07 2.07
N ASP A 432 -29.42 17.27 2.23
CA ASP A 432 -30.57 17.72 1.46
C ASP A 432 -30.24 17.79 -0.04
N LEU A 433 -29.07 18.34 -0.40
CA LEU A 433 -28.58 18.37 -1.78
C LEU A 433 -28.52 16.96 -2.40
N VAL A 434 -27.99 15.99 -1.66
CA VAL A 434 -27.87 14.61 -2.13
C VAL A 434 -29.25 13.96 -2.33
N ALA A 435 -30.20 14.26 -1.45
CA ALA A 435 -31.54 13.71 -1.48
C ALA A 435 -32.40 14.30 -2.62
N GLU A 436 -32.39 15.64 -2.78
CA GLU A 436 -33.22 16.36 -3.76
C GLU A 436 -32.83 16.08 -5.22
N ARG A 437 -31.54 15.92 -5.50
CA ARG A 437 -31.01 15.89 -6.88
C ARG A 437 -30.84 14.49 -7.45
N THR A 438 -31.53 13.49 -6.90
CA THR A 438 -31.38 12.07 -7.29
C THR A 438 -29.92 11.58 -7.23
N LEU A 439 -29.08 12.20 -6.39
CA LEU A 439 -27.64 11.85 -6.28
C LEU A 439 -27.42 10.62 -5.40
N MET A 440 -28.47 10.14 -4.74
CA MET A 440 -28.49 8.99 -3.82
C MET A 440 -27.79 7.73 -4.36
N GLU A 441 -27.99 7.40 -5.64
CA GLU A 441 -27.45 6.17 -6.26
C GLU A 441 -25.93 6.21 -6.41
N LYS A 442 -25.35 7.42 -6.39
CA LYS A 442 -23.92 7.65 -6.43
C LYS A 442 -23.40 8.25 -5.14
N THR A 443 -24.08 8.06 -4.00
CA THR A 443 -23.59 8.50 -2.70
C THR A 443 -23.37 7.33 -1.76
N LEU A 444 -22.16 7.27 -1.19
CA LEU A 444 -21.84 6.47 -0.03
C LEU A 444 -21.86 7.36 1.21
N PHE A 445 -22.74 7.05 2.16
CA PHE A 445 -22.67 7.58 3.52
C PHE A 445 -21.65 6.76 4.30
N LEU A 446 -20.57 7.38 4.75
CA LEU A 446 -19.49 6.71 5.44
C LEU A 446 -19.37 7.28 6.86
N PHE A 447 -19.67 6.46 7.87
CA PHE A 447 -19.81 6.93 9.25
C PHE A 447 -18.45 7.03 9.94
N GLU A 448 -18.26 8.05 10.78
CA GLU A 448 -17.00 8.26 11.50
C GLU A 448 -16.78 7.25 12.64
N PRO A 449 -15.51 6.98 13.01
CA PRO A 449 -15.21 6.10 14.13
C PRO A 449 -15.56 6.80 15.48
N PRO A 450 -16.23 6.13 16.44
CA PRO A 450 -16.36 6.61 17.81
C PRO A 450 -14.99 6.85 18.45
N GLY A 451 -14.81 8.05 19.00
CA GLY A 451 -13.53 8.55 19.51
C GLY A 451 -13.26 9.99 19.12
N ALA A 452 -14.03 10.53 18.16
CA ALA A 452 -14.03 11.93 17.79
C ALA A 452 -14.60 12.85 18.91
N GLU A 453 -15.28 12.29 19.91
CA GLU A 453 -15.89 12.99 21.05
C GLU A 453 -14.87 13.69 21.99
N GLN A 454 -13.58 13.35 21.93
CA GLN A 454 -12.57 13.92 22.84
C GLN A 454 -12.31 15.43 22.65
N ARG A 455 -12.97 16.11 21.71
CA ARG A 455 -12.79 17.55 21.45
C ARG A 455 -13.95 18.45 21.87
N GLY A 456 -14.95 17.93 22.59
CA GLY A 456 -16.07 18.77 23.08
C GLY A 456 -17.07 19.21 22.00
N GLU A 457 -16.87 18.82 20.75
CA GLU A 457 -17.90 18.86 19.72
C GLU A 457 -18.80 17.63 19.91
N GLN A 458 -20.12 17.82 19.93
CA GLN A 458 -21.11 16.73 19.86
C GLN A 458 -21.01 16.05 18.49
N ARG A 459 -20.00 15.21 18.31
CA ARG A 459 -19.83 14.45 17.09
C ARG A 459 -20.72 13.24 17.13
N VAL A 460 -21.52 13.12 16.08
CA VAL A 460 -22.45 12.04 15.92
C VAL A 460 -21.72 10.91 15.21
N SER A 461 -21.41 9.82 15.92
CA SER A 461 -20.77 8.63 15.34
C SER A 461 -21.72 7.44 15.37
N GLY A 462 -21.56 6.49 14.44
CA GLY A 462 -22.35 5.27 14.39
C GLY A 462 -23.86 5.51 14.26
N ARG A 463 -24.64 5.04 15.23
CA ARG A 463 -26.11 5.01 15.16
C ARG A 463 -26.76 6.39 15.02
N PRO A 464 -26.49 7.40 15.85
CA PRO A 464 -27.16 8.68 15.68
C PRO A 464 -26.80 9.37 14.35
N ALA A 465 -25.67 9.03 13.71
CA ALA A 465 -25.32 9.55 12.38
C ALA A 465 -26.14 8.84 11.30
N LEU A 466 -26.40 7.53 11.48
CA LEU A 466 -27.35 6.79 10.67
C LEU A 466 -28.78 7.33 10.85
N GLU A 467 -29.21 7.62 12.08
CA GLU A 467 -30.52 8.23 12.35
C GLU A 467 -30.64 9.61 11.70
N LEU A 468 -29.56 10.41 11.73
CA LEU A 468 -29.47 11.69 11.02
C LEU A 468 -29.67 11.50 9.51
N VAL A 469 -28.92 10.60 8.88
CA VAL A 469 -29.06 10.29 7.44
C VAL A 469 -30.49 9.82 7.15
N VAL A 470 -31.00 8.84 7.90
CA VAL A 470 -32.34 8.29 7.69
C VAL A 470 -33.42 9.35 7.84
N SER A 471 -33.31 10.25 8.81
CA SER A 471 -34.28 11.35 8.99
C SER A 471 -34.30 12.34 7.80
N HIS A 472 -33.14 12.61 7.18
CA HIS A 472 -33.07 13.45 5.98
C HIS A 472 -33.68 12.73 4.78
N LEU A 473 -33.32 11.46 4.59
CA LEU A 473 -33.86 10.64 3.52
C LEU A 473 -35.37 10.48 3.62
N ARG A 474 -35.89 10.38 4.84
CA ARG A 474 -37.33 10.32 5.09
C ARG A 474 -38.04 11.63 4.75
N ARG A 475 -37.47 12.78 5.12
CA ARG A 475 -38.05 14.09 4.80
C ARG A 475 -38.08 14.37 3.30
N SER A 476 -37.05 13.95 2.57
CA SER A 476 -36.96 14.14 1.12
C SER A 476 -37.77 13.12 0.32
N ALA A 477 -38.23 12.04 0.94
CA ALA A 477 -38.93 10.99 0.23
C ALA A 477 -40.44 11.17 0.33
N GLU A 478 -41.04 11.66 -0.74
CA GLU A 478 -42.50 11.65 -0.90
C GLU A 478 -43.07 10.22 -1.07
N ASN A 479 -42.21 9.20 -1.19
CA ASN A 479 -42.57 7.83 -1.51
C ASN A 479 -42.63 6.92 -0.26
N ALA A 480 -43.81 6.38 0.03
CA ALA A 480 -44.06 5.42 1.11
C ALA A 480 -43.19 4.14 1.04
N GLU A 481 -42.70 3.77 -0.15
CA GLU A 481 -41.81 2.62 -0.32
C GLU A 481 -40.42 2.86 0.31
N LEU A 482 -39.92 4.10 0.28
CA LEU A 482 -38.62 4.42 0.89
C LEU A 482 -38.69 4.31 2.41
N ASP A 483 -39.82 4.71 3.01
CA ASP A 483 -40.08 4.60 4.45
C ASP A 483 -39.92 3.16 4.96
N THR A 484 -40.43 2.18 4.21
CA THR A 484 -40.31 0.76 4.57
C THR A 484 -38.86 0.29 4.57
N HIS A 485 -38.07 0.67 3.56
CA HIS A 485 -36.66 0.30 3.47
C HIS A 485 -35.79 1.00 4.53
N LEU A 486 -36.07 2.28 4.82
CA LEU A 486 -35.38 3.04 5.85
C LEU A 486 -35.68 2.51 7.26
N ALA A 487 -36.93 2.11 7.53
CA ALA A 487 -37.28 1.45 8.78
C ALA A 487 -36.53 0.12 8.96
N ALA A 488 -36.44 -0.69 7.90
CA ALA A 488 -35.67 -1.94 7.93
C ALA A 488 -34.17 -1.70 8.15
N LEU A 489 -33.60 -0.61 7.62
CA LEU A 489 -32.21 -0.22 7.86
C LEU A 489 -31.94 0.14 9.32
N LEU A 490 -32.80 0.97 9.92
CA LEU A 490 -32.69 1.34 11.33
C LEU A 490 -32.83 0.11 12.23
N GLU A 491 -33.76 -0.79 11.92
CA GLU A 491 -33.95 -2.01 12.70
C GLU A 491 -32.78 -2.98 12.57
N ALA A 492 -32.21 -3.13 11.37
CA ALA A 492 -31.01 -3.92 11.16
C ALA A 492 -29.82 -3.36 11.95
N ALA A 493 -29.65 -2.05 11.94
CA ALA A 493 -28.59 -1.38 12.72
C ALA A 493 -28.79 -1.57 14.23
N ARG A 494 -30.03 -1.45 14.74
CA ARG A 494 -30.36 -1.71 16.15
C ARG A 494 -30.11 -3.15 16.56
N THR A 495 -30.58 -4.11 15.76
CA THR A 495 -30.38 -5.54 16.01
C THR A 495 -28.89 -5.89 16.08
N LEU A 496 -28.11 -5.28 15.20
CA LEU A 496 -26.68 -5.50 15.14
C LEU A 496 -25.95 -4.87 16.32
N GLU A 497 -26.28 -3.64 16.71
CA GLU A 497 -25.78 -2.99 17.92
C GLU A 497 -26.10 -3.81 19.19
N GLN A 498 -27.28 -4.42 19.25
CA GLN A 498 -27.67 -5.30 20.37
C GLN A 498 -26.86 -6.60 20.42
N ARG A 499 -26.60 -7.22 19.26
CA ARG A 499 -25.83 -8.47 19.17
C ARG A 499 -24.34 -8.24 19.41
N GLU A 500 -23.83 -7.15 18.87
CA GLU A 500 -22.43 -6.78 18.91
C GLU A 500 -22.33 -5.30 19.28
N PRO A 501 -22.29 -4.96 20.59
CA PRO A 501 -22.27 -3.57 21.05
C PRO A 501 -21.03 -2.77 20.60
N LYS A 502 -20.09 -3.43 19.92
CA LYS A 502 -18.89 -2.83 19.33
C LYS A 502 -18.97 -2.70 17.81
N ALA A 503 -19.94 -3.34 17.16
CA ALA A 503 -20.09 -3.30 15.73
C ALA A 503 -20.66 -1.95 15.31
N VAL A 504 -19.95 -1.26 14.43
CA VAL A 504 -20.32 0.07 13.96
C VAL A 504 -20.59 -0.03 12.47
N ALA A 505 -21.73 0.51 12.05
CA ALA A 505 -22.03 0.68 10.63
C ALA A 505 -20.93 1.58 10.03
N ILE A 506 -20.21 1.07 9.04
CA ILE A 506 -19.09 1.78 8.42
C ILE A 506 -19.56 2.54 7.20
N GLY A 507 -20.52 1.99 6.45
CA GLY A 507 -21.16 2.76 5.40
C GLY A 507 -22.47 2.20 4.88
N LEU A 508 -23.18 3.06 4.17
CA LEU A 508 -24.50 2.83 3.59
C LEU A 508 -24.55 3.46 2.19
N PHE A 509 -25.02 2.74 1.19
CA PHE A 509 -25.27 3.31 -0.14
C PHE A 509 -26.46 2.63 -0.81
N ARG A 510 -27.09 3.34 -1.75
CA ARG A 510 -28.15 2.80 -2.59
C ARG A 510 -27.54 2.26 -3.87
N HIS A 511 -27.81 0.99 -4.17
CA HIS A 511 -27.34 0.38 -5.41
C HIS A 511 -28.32 0.64 -6.57
N ASN A 512 -27.86 0.44 -7.80
CA ASN A 512 -28.61 0.66 -9.03
C ASN A 512 -29.86 -0.25 -9.18
N ASP A 513 -29.99 -1.28 -8.35
CA ASP A 513 -31.20 -2.12 -8.26
C ASP A 513 -32.27 -1.51 -7.32
N GLY A 514 -32.02 -0.30 -6.82
CA GLY A 514 -32.88 0.40 -5.87
C GLY A 514 -32.73 -0.05 -4.43
N HIS A 515 -31.96 -1.10 -4.14
CA HIS A 515 -31.77 -1.65 -2.81
C HIS A 515 -30.64 -0.95 -2.04
N TRP A 516 -30.80 -0.92 -0.72
CA TRP A 516 -29.79 -0.38 0.18
C TRP A 516 -28.79 -1.44 0.58
N ARG A 517 -27.51 -1.05 0.59
CA ARG A 517 -26.38 -1.89 0.99
C ARG A 517 -25.67 -1.26 2.18
N MET A 518 -25.51 -2.05 3.23
CA MET A 518 -24.90 -1.61 4.49
C MET A 518 -23.70 -2.48 4.82
N GLY A 519 -22.55 -1.86 5.03
CA GLY A 519 -21.32 -2.52 5.45
C GLY A 519 -21.04 -2.24 6.92
N VAL A 520 -20.76 -3.29 7.67
CA VAL A 520 -20.57 -3.23 9.12
C VAL A 520 -19.27 -3.91 9.49
N SER A 521 -18.57 -3.37 10.49
CA SER A 521 -17.45 -4.07 11.12
C SER A 521 -17.24 -3.63 12.57
N SER A 522 -16.63 -4.51 13.37
CA SER A 522 -16.36 -4.31 14.79
C SER A 522 -15.05 -3.58 15.09
N THR A 523 -14.14 -3.43 14.13
CA THR A 523 -12.76 -2.97 14.41
C THR A 523 -12.54 -1.48 14.15
N GLN A 524 -13.40 -0.86 13.32
CA GLN A 524 -13.23 0.52 12.80
C GLN A 524 -11.82 0.79 12.26
N SER A 525 -11.16 -0.25 11.76
CA SER A 525 -9.81 -0.13 11.27
C SER A 525 -9.78 0.59 9.93
N ASP A 526 -8.64 1.19 9.60
CA ASP A 526 -8.34 1.71 8.26
C ASP A 526 -8.72 0.70 7.16
N LEU A 527 -8.47 -0.59 7.40
CA LEU A 527 -8.82 -1.67 6.49
C LEU A 527 -10.33 -1.84 6.29
N ALA A 528 -11.12 -1.72 7.37
CA ALA A 528 -12.57 -1.82 7.27
C ALA A 528 -13.16 -0.70 6.39
N TYR A 529 -12.66 0.53 6.54
CA TYR A 529 -13.00 1.66 5.65
C TYR A 529 -12.56 1.42 4.21
N VAL A 530 -11.34 0.91 3.98
CA VAL A 530 -10.87 0.55 2.63
C VAL A 530 -11.79 -0.49 1.98
N LEU A 531 -12.19 -1.52 2.72
CA LEU A 531 -13.10 -2.56 2.21
C LEU A 531 -14.47 -1.97 1.87
N MET A 532 -15.02 -1.09 2.71
CA MET A 532 -16.28 -0.40 2.44
C MET A 532 -16.21 0.48 1.18
N LEU A 533 -15.15 1.28 1.06
CA LEU A 533 -14.90 2.13 -0.12
C LEU A 533 -14.76 1.31 -1.39
N ARG A 534 -13.99 0.22 -1.37
CA ARG A 534 -13.83 -0.66 -2.53
C ARG A 534 -15.12 -1.36 -2.91
N TRP A 535 -15.94 -1.72 -1.92
CA TRP A 535 -17.22 -2.35 -2.16
C TRP A 535 -18.14 -1.41 -2.90
N TYR A 536 -18.35 -0.21 -2.35
CA TYR A 536 -19.12 0.84 -2.97
C TYR A 536 -18.61 1.22 -4.37
N LEU A 537 -17.34 1.64 -4.50
CA LEU A 537 -16.80 2.15 -5.76
C LEU A 537 -16.90 1.13 -6.90
N ARG A 538 -16.79 -0.17 -6.60
CA ARG A 538 -16.89 -1.21 -7.64
C ARG A 538 -18.30 -1.57 -8.02
N GLU A 539 -19.24 -1.45 -7.10
CA GLU A 539 -20.63 -1.69 -7.41
C GLU A 539 -21.25 -0.52 -8.15
N THR A 540 -20.91 0.71 -7.76
CA THR A 540 -21.38 1.93 -8.42
C THR A 540 -20.68 2.18 -9.75
N LEU A 541 -19.36 2.02 -9.84
CA LEU A 541 -18.58 2.38 -11.05
C LEU A 541 -18.11 1.18 -11.88
N GLY A 542 -18.34 -0.04 -11.40
CA GLY A 542 -17.82 -1.27 -12.02
C GLY A 542 -16.35 -1.54 -11.69
N GLN A 543 -15.87 -2.72 -12.13
CA GLN A 543 -14.51 -3.19 -11.82
C GLN A 543 -13.42 -2.65 -12.74
N LYS A 544 -13.77 -2.05 -13.89
CA LYS A 544 -12.76 -1.62 -14.88
C LYS A 544 -12.25 -0.22 -14.50
N PRO A 545 -10.98 -0.06 -14.09
CA PRO A 545 -10.42 1.28 -13.92
C PRO A 545 -10.53 2.00 -15.26
N ARG A 546 -11.13 3.20 -15.24
CA ARG A 546 -11.20 4.05 -16.43
C ARG A 546 -9.77 4.46 -16.75
N THR A 547 -9.19 3.90 -17.81
CA THR A 547 -7.87 4.27 -18.30
C THR A 547 -7.91 5.75 -18.64
N VAL A 548 -6.91 6.50 -18.16
CA VAL A 548 -6.71 7.88 -18.60
C VAL A 548 -6.43 7.78 -20.10
N VAL A 549 -7.42 8.12 -20.92
CA VAL A 549 -7.20 8.29 -22.36
C VAL A 549 -6.30 9.49 -22.46
N ARG A 550 -4.98 9.26 -22.59
CA ARG A 550 -4.05 10.32 -22.96
C ARG A 550 -4.51 10.81 -24.33
N SER A 551 -5.24 11.93 -24.31
CA SER A 551 -5.52 12.72 -25.50
C SER A 551 -4.17 12.99 -26.16
N ARG A 552 -3.83 12.24 -27.21
CA ARG A 552 -2.57 12.37 -27.96
C ARG A 552 -2.54 13.66 -28.82
N ARG A 553 -3.43 14.63 -28.55
CA ARG A 553 -3.82 15.67 -29.50
C ARG A 553 -3.07 17.00 -29.46
N HIS A 554 -2.06 17.21 -28.61
CA HIS A 554 -1.38 18.52 -28.55
C HIS A 554 0.16 18.50 -28.64
N ALA A 555 0.75 17.53 -29.34
CA ALA A 555 2.19 17.59 -29.68
C ALA A 555 2.45 17.97 -31.15
N ALA A 556 1.46 18.54 -31.85
CA ALA A 556 1.56 18.92 -33.26
C ALA A 556 1.09 20.38 -33.52
N ALA A 557 1.28 21.27 -32.54
CA ALA A 557 1.10 22.71 -32.71
C ALA A 557 2.36 23.43 -32.26
#